data_AF-A0A819IPD4-F1
#
_entry.id   AF-A0A819IPD4-F1
#
_cell.length_a   1.000
_cell.length_b   1.000
_cell.length_c   1.000
_cell.angle_alpha   90.00
_cell.angle_beta   90.00
_cell.angle_gamma   90.00
#
_symmetry.space_group_name_H-M   'P 1'
#
loop_
_entity.id
_entity.type
_entity.pdbx_description
1 polymer ?
#
loop_
_entity_poly.entity_id
_entity_poly.type
_entity_poly.pdbx_seq_one_letter_code
_entity_poly.pdbx_strand_id
1 'polypeptide(L)'
;MMTSMSNSFEKTSTSFYKTQTNSVKRLMREAIELKEPTELFYCQPIENNLYEWHFTIRGPKDTEFEYGIYHGRILLPPEYPMKPPSIIFLTVIF
;
A
#
# COMPACT_ATOMS: atom_id res chain seq x y z
N MET A 1 -38.32 14.91 34.77
CA MET A 1 -37.11 15.26 34.02
C MET A 1 -36.15 14.08 34.20
N MET A 2 -36.23 13.02 33.38
CA MET A 2 -35.54 12.86 32.08
C MET A 2 -34.07 13.30 32.17
N THR A 3 -33.01 12.52 31.95
CA THR A 3 -32.81 11.15 31.46
C THR A 3 -31.35 10.78 31.80
N SER A 4 -31.09 9.64 32.46
CA SER A 4 -29.74 9.09 32.65
C SER A 4 -29.48 8.01 31.61
N MET A 5 -29.08 8.37 30.39
CA MET A 5 -28.58 7.42 29.39
C MET A 5 -27.99 8.17 28.20
N SER A 6 -26.70 8.50 28.26
CA SER A 6 -25.89 8.83 27.07
C SER A 6 -24.41 8.96 27.46
N ASN A 7 -23.69 7.85 27.59
CA ASN A 7 -22.22 7.93 27.51
C ASN A 7 -21.50 6.66 26.99
N SER A 8 -22.22 5.82 26.24
CA SER A 8 -21.68 4.61 25.61
C SER A 8 -21.55 4.73 24.08
N PHE A 9 -22.14 5.74 23.45
CA PHE A 9 -22.09 5.93 21.98
C PHE A 9 -20.95 6.85 21.51
N GLU A 10 -20.48 7.80 22.33
CA GLU A 10 -19.35 8.67 21.94
C GLU A 10 -17.98 8.00 22.11
N LYS A 11 -17.85 7.00 22.99
CA LYS A 11 -16.57 6.29 23.21
C LYS A 11 -16.14 5.41 22.03
N THR A 12 -17.04 5.13 21.09
CA THR A 12 -16.74 4.29 19.91
C THR A 12 -16.20 5.10 18.73
N SER A 13 -16.46 6.41 18.68
CA SER A 13 -16.08 7.26 17.55
C SER A 13 -14.70 7.90 17.70
N THR A 14 -14.22 8.12 18.93
CA THR A 14 -12.92 8.76 19.17
C THR A 14 -11.72 7.80 18.99
N SER A 15 -11.96 6.49 18.81
CA SER A 15 -10.90 5.49 18.57
C SER A 15 -10.45 5.38 17.11
N PHE A 16 -11.21 5.90 16.14
CA PHE A 16 -10.90 5.74 14.71
C PHE A 16 -9.78 6.66 14.22
N TYR A 17 -9.44 7.69 14.99
CA TYR A 17 -8.34 8.62 14.69
C TYR A 17 -7.09 8.32 15.53
N LYS A 18 -6.87 7.05 15.88
CA LYS A 18 -5.63 6.61 16.51
C LYS A 18 -4.47 7.15 15.67
N THR A 19 -3.66 8.01 16.29
CA THR A 19 -2.54 8.74 15.69
C THR A 19 -1.88 7.95 14.56
N GLN A 20 -2.12 8.32 13.31
CA GLN A 20 -1.47 7.64 12.19
C GLN A 20 0.05 7.72 12.40
N THR A 21 0.71 6.57 12.43
CA THR A 21 2.16 6.52 12.58
C THR A 21 2.80 7.25 11.40
N ASN A 22 4.03 7.76 11.57
CA ASN A 22 4.76 8.39 10.46
C ASN A 22 4.88 7.45 9.24
N SER A 23 4.94 6.13 9.48
CA SER A 23 4.88 5.10 8.44
C SER A 23 3.57 5.14 7.66
N VAL A 24 2.42 5.10 8.33
CA VAL A 24 1.10 5.16 7.65
C VAL A 24 0.96 6.44 6.83
N LYS A 25 1.34 7.60 7.38
CA LYS A 25 1.31 8.87 6.66
C LYS A 25 2.18 8.84 5.41
N ARG A 26 3.39 8.25 5.52
CA ARG A 26 4.31 8.09 4.40
C ARG A 26 3.70 7.21 3.30
N LEU A 27 3.14 6.06 3.66
CA LEU A 27 2.53 5.12 2.72
C LEU A 27 1.30 5.68 2.02
N MET A 28 0.42 6.39 2.75
CA MET A 28 -0.73 7.05 2.15
C MET A 28 -0.32 8.13 1.15
N ARG A 29 0.76 8.88 1.44
CA ARG A 29 1.29 9.88 0.52
C ARG A 29 1.81 9.23 -0.76
N GLU A 30 2.60 8.17 -0.64
CA GLU A 30 3.11 7.42 -1.81
C GLU A 30 1.97 6.82 -2.63
N ALA A 31 0.91 6.29 -2.00
CA ALA A 31 -0.24 5.74 -2.70
C ALA A 31 -0.99 6.80 -3.53
N ILE A 32 -0.99 8.06 -3.07
CA ILE A 32 -1.55 9.18 -3.84
C ILE A 32 -0.60 9.57 -4.98
N GLU A 33 0.70 9.65 -4.71
CA GLU A 33 1.73 10.01 -5.71
C GLU A 33 1.80 8.98 -6.86
N LEU A 34 1.59 7.69 -6.55
CA LEU A 34 1.71 6.56 -7.49
C LEU A 34 0.36 6.06 -8.02
N LYS A 35 -0.72 6.81 -7.77
CA LYS A 35 -2.08 6.40 -8.13
C LYS A 35 -2.26 6.18 -9.64
N GLU A 36 -1.59 7.00 -10.44
CA GLU A 36 -1.70 6.93 -11.91
C GLU A 36 -0.62 6.01 -12.48
N PRO A 37 -0.98 5.05 -13.36
CA PRO A 37 -0.02 4.17 -13.99
C PRO A 37 0.89 4.94 -14.95
N THR A 38 2.15 4.52 -15.03
CA THR A 38 3.09 5.00 -16.05
C THR A 38 3.14 4.01 -17.22
N GLU A 39 3.83 4.37 -18.30
CA GLU A 39 4.07 3.44 -19.41
C GLU A 39 4.89 2.21 -18.98
N LEU A 40 5.78 2.36 -17.99
CA LEU A 40 6.75 1.34 -17.60
C LEU A 40 6.29 0.49 -16.42
N PHE A 41 5.56 1.08 -15.48
CA PHE A 41 5.14 0.39 -14.26
C PHE A 41 3.87 0.98 -13.66
N TYR A 42 3.24 0.18 -12.81
CA TYR A 42 2.16 0.60 -11.93
C TYR A 42 2.30 -0.13 -10.59
N CYS A 43 1.89 0.51 -9.49
CA CYS A 43 1.82 -0.15 -8.20
C CYS A 43 0.79 0.52 -7.29
N GLN A 44 0.16 -0.27 -6.42
CA GLN A 44 -0.77 0.23 -5.41
C GLN A 44 -0.87 -0.74 -4.22
N PRO A 45 -1.25 -0.26 -3.02
CA PRO A 45 -1.62 -1.14 -1.91
C PRO A 45 -2.80 -2.03 -2.29
N ILE A 46 -2.87 -3.23 -1.71
CA ILE A 46 -4.07 -4.06 -1.79
C ILE A 46 -5.16 -3.49 -0.87
N GLU A 47 -6.44 -3.68 -1.21
CA GLU A 47 -7.60 -3.01 -0.57
C GLU A 47 -7.62 -3.11 0.96
N ASN A 48 -7.19 -4.25 1.51
CA ASN A 48 -7.29 -4.54 2.94
C ASN A 48 -5.95 -4.48 3.67
N ASN A 49 -4.85 -4.07 3.01
CA ASN A 49 -3.53 -4.02 3.62
C ASN A 49 -2.62 -2.95 3.00
N LEU A 50 -2.43 -1.83 3.70
CA LEU A 50 -1.54 -0.74 3.28
C LEU A 50 -0.05 -1.14 3.22
N TYR A 51 0.34 -2.22 3.90
CA TYR A 51 1.72 -2.71 3.97
C TYR A 51 2.04 -3.74 2.88
N GLU A 52 1.08 -4.10 2.05
CA GLU A 52 1.27 -5.02 0.94
C GLU A 52 0.79 -4.37 -0.35
N TRP A 53 1.71 -4.20 -1.29
CA TRP A 53 1.40 -3.60 -2.57
C TRP A 53 1.62 -4.60 -3.67
N HIS A 54 0.81 -4.49 -4.71
CA HIS A 54 1.05 -5.16 -5.97
C HIS A 54 1.66 -4.18 -6.95
N PHE A 55 2.60 -4.66 -7.76
CA PHE A 55 3.17 -3.90 -8.85
C PHE A 55 3.16 -4.68 -10.15
N THR A 56 3.07 -3.98 -11.26
CA THR A 56 3.37 -4.49 -12.59
C THR A 56 4.49 -3.66 -13.21
N ILE A 57 5.40 -4.30 -13.93
CA ILE A 57 6.48 -3.65 -14.66
C ILE A 57 6.59 -4.26 -16.07
N ARG A 58 6.86 -3.41 -17.06
CA ARG A 58 7.16 -3.86 -18.43
C ARG A 58 8.60 -4.34 -18.52
N GLY A 59 8.81 -5.39 -19.30
CA GLY A 59 10.16 -5.81 -19.64
C GLY A 59 10.94 -4.72 -20.38
N PRO A 60 12.23 -4.54 -20.08
CA PRO A 60 13.06 -3.56 -20.76
C PRO A 60 13.16 -3.84 -22.27
N LYS A 61 13.26 -2.76 -23.06
CA LYS A 61 13.55 -2.85 -24.51
C LYS A 61 14.91 -3.49 -24.75
N ASP A 62 15.06 -4.17 -25.88
CA ASP A 62 16.30 -4.80 -26.32
C ASP A 62 16.79 -5.90 -25.37
N THR A 63 15.85 -6.58 -24.69
CA THR A 63 16.13 -7.73 -23.82
C THR A 63 15.21 -8.90 -24.16
N GLU A 64 15.54 -10.10 -23.69
CA GLU A 64 14.64 -11.27 -23.80
C GLU A 64 13.30 -11.10 -23.08
N PHE A 65 13.23 -10.11 -22.18
CA PHE A 65 12.03 -9.77 -21.42
C PHE A 65 11.15 -8.73 -22.13
N GLU A 66 11.63 -8.15 -23.23
CA GLU A 66 10.88 -7.15 -23.98
C GLU A 66 9.48 -7.65 -24.33
N TYR A 67 8.49 -6.75 -24.30
CA TYR A 67 7.06 -7.05 -24.45
C TYR A 67 6.42 -7.84 -23.29
N GLY A 68 7.21 -8.32 -22.33
CA GLY A 68 6.71 -8.94 -21.10
C GLY A 68 6.05 -7.94 -20.15
N ILE A 69 5.09 -8.43 -19.36
CA ILE A 69 4.51 -7.73 -18.20
C ILE A 69 4.70 -8.63 -16.98
N TYR A 70 5.42 -8.13 -16.00
CA TYR A 70 5.81 -8.88 -14.80
C TYR A 70 5.07 -8.33 -13.60
N HIS A 71 4.37 -9.21 -12.90
CA HIS A 71 3.64 -8.89 -11.68
C HIS A 71 4.44 -9.32 -10.45
N GLY A 72 4.35 -8.52 -9.40
CA GLY A 72 4.98 -8.82 -8.12
C GLY A 72 4.32 -8.14 -6.94
N ARG A 73 4.91 -8.39 -5.76
CA ARG A 73 4.51 -7.84 -4.46
C ARG A 73 5.63 -7.00 -3.86
N ILE A 74 5.24 -5.93 -3.18
CA ILE A 74 6.09 -5.13 -2.29
C ILE A 74 5.55 -5.33 -0.88
N LEU A 75 6.38 -5.88 0.01
CA LEU A 75 6.07 -6.00 1.43
C LEU A 75 6.78 -4.87 2.18
N LEU A 76 5.99 -3.97 2.75
CA LEU A 76 6.47 -2.80 3.49
C LEU A 76 6.40 -3.12 4.99
N PRO A 77 7.53 -3.10 5.72
CA PRO A 77 7.49 -3.33 7.15
C PRO A 77 6.83 -2.15 7.89
N PRO A 78 6.27 -2.35 9.11
CA PRO A 78 5.73 -1.27 9.93
C PRO A 78 6.74 -0.14 10.22
N GLU A 79 8.03 -0.44 10.21
CA GLU A 79 9.11 0.53 10.40
C GLU A 79 9.52 1.26 9.11
N TYR A 80 8.86 1.01 7.97
CA TYR A 80 9.08 1.78 6.74
C TYR A 80 8.83 3.28 7.02
N PRO A 81 9.71 4.19 6.57
CA PRO A 81 10.82 3.99 5.63
C PRO A 81 12.18 3.66 6.26
N MET A 82 12.27 3.47 7.58
CA MET A 82 13.54 3.19 8.28
C MET A 82 14.08 1.80 8.00
N LYS A 83 13.19 0.83 7.74
CA LYS A 83 13.54 -0.49 7.18
C LYS A 83 13.12 -0.57 5.71
N PRO A 84 13.92 -1.24 4.85
CA PRO A 84 13.62 -1.34 3.43
C PRO A 84 12.41 -2.26 3.16
N PRO A 85 11.72 -2.08 2.02
CA PRO A 85 10.71 -3.02 1.55
C PRO A 85 11.35 -4.33 1.05
N SER A 86 10.56 -5.41 1.02
CA SER A 86 10.90 -6.65 0.31
C SER A 86 10.13 -6.75 -1.00
N ILE A 87 10.81 -7.14 -2.08
CA ILE A 87 10.23 -7.27 -3.43
C ILE A 87 10.18 -8.75 -3.81
N ILE A 88 9.02 -9.19 -4.32
CA ILE A 88 8.79 -10.58 -4.72
C ILE A 88 8.17 -10.58 -6.12
N PHE A 89 8.81 -11.23 -7.09
CA PHE A 89 8.20 -11.48 -8.40
C PHE A 89 7.26 -12.68 -8.32
N LEU A 90 6.07 -12.56 -8.91
CA LEU A 90 5.05 -13.61 -8.96
C LEU A 90 4.94 -14.23 -10.35
N THR A 91 5.29 -13.48 -11.40
CA THR A 91 5.40 -14.04 -12.75
C THR A 91 6.57 -15.02 -12.81
N VAL A 92 6.28 -16.28 -13.14
CA VAL A 92 7.31 -17.28 -13.46
C VAL A 92 7.80 -17.03 -14.89
N ILE A 93 9.11 -16.98 -15.05
CA ILE A 93 9.77 -16.87 -16.36
C ILE A 93 10.22 -18.28 -16.75
N PHE A 94 9.97 -18.67 -18.01
CA PHE A 94 10.35 -19.95 -18.58
C PHE A 94 11.40 -19.77 -19.68
#